data_AF-K2AKH8-F1
#
_entry.id   AF-K2AKH8-F1
#
_cell.length_a   1.000
_cell.length_b   1.000
_cell.length_c   1.000
_cell.angle_alpha   90.00
_cell.angle_beta   90.00
_cell.angle_gamma   90.00
#
_symmetry.space_group_name_H-M   'P 1'
#
loop_
_entity.id
_entity.type
_entity.pdbx_description
1 polymer ?
#
loop_
_entity_poly.entity_id
_entity_poly.type
_entity_poly.pdbx_seq_one_letter_code
_entity_poly.pdbx_strand_id
1 'polypeptide(L)'
;MIYKLHPFLLVLYPFLQTLANNRMDVSFSQTLLPLAVVSVFAALFAAASYAFYKCSAKAAAVTSFFIFIFFSYGHIEDMVFNMFRNANDVILVFSALIIFAIAALKIKEASAHAINNANMVISAFAAALVFMPAFIIASDEHINYSHKAQLSGTFADAAFDADKLDRASLPNIFHVLLDEYGRQDVMNEIYKLDVSEFTDFLRKKGFFVADKSRCNYCYTDLSLLSTFNMDYLNKMVEKFDLAALSDRSIAAKKLIWDNAVFRTAKKAGYKIITFNSGELYTSITDADIHYSPFSGVY
;
A
#
# COMPACT_ATOMS: atom_id res chain seq x y z
N MET A 1 32.33 11.24 16.15
CA MET A 1 31.08 11.13 16.92
C MET A 1 29.88 10.86 16.01
N ILE A 2 29.80 11.50 14.84
CA ILE A 2 28.69 11.35 13.86
C ILE A 2 28.60 9.95 13.20
N TYR A 3 29.73 9.29 12.91
CA TYR A 3 29.80 7.99 12.24
C TYR A 3 29.34 6.77 13.08
N LYS A 4 28.59 6.98 14.17
CA LYS A 4 28.02 5.91 15.01
C LYS A 4 26.48 5.93 15.03
N LEU A 5 25.86 6.83 14.27
CA LEU A 5 24.41 6.95 14.14
C LEU A 5 23.81 6.06 13.04
N HIS A 6 24.65 5.28 12.36
CA HIS A 6 24.23 4.34 11.32
C HIS A 6 23.18 3.30 11.76
N PRO A 7 23.05 2.85 13.05
CA PRO A 7 21.92 2.02 13.43
C PRO A 7 20.57 2.71 13.17
N PHE A 8 20.47 4.02 13.44
CA PHE A 8 19.23 4.78 13.22
C PHE A 8 18.98 5.08 11.74
N LEU A 9 20.03 5.26 10.94
CA LEU A 9 19.88 5.34 9.48
C LEU A 9 19.33 4.02 8.89
N LEU A 10 19.82 2.88 9.39
CA LEU A 10 19.30 1.57 8.98
C LEU A 10 17.86 1.33 9.45
N VAL A 11 17.46 1.87 10.61
CA VAL A 11 16.04 1.89 11.02
C VAL A 11 15.20 2.73 10.06
N LEU A 12 15.68 3.89 9.62
CA LEU A 12 14.94 4.77 8.72
C LEU A 12 14.69 4.15 7.33
N TYR A 13 15.66 3.39 6.83
CA TYR A 13 15.62 2.82 5.48
C TYR A 13 14.30 2.08 5.14
N PRO A 14 13.85 1.04 5.87
CA PRO A 14 12.64 0.30 5.51
C PRO A 14 11.40 1.20 5.48
N PHE A 15 11.26 2.16 6.39
CA PHE A 15 10.10 3.08 6.40
C PHE A 15 10.12 4.06 5.22
N LEU A 16 11.30 4.61 4.90
CA LEU A 16 11.45 5.47 3.73
C LEU A 16 11.25 4.69 2.44
N GLN A 17 11.69 3.43 2.38
CA GLN A 17 11.47 2.55 1.24
C GLN A 17 9.99 2.19 1.07
N THR A 18 9.30 1.86 2.17
CA THR A 18 7.85 1.61 2.17
C THR A 18 7.10 2.84 1.69
N LEU A 19 7.43 4.03 2.22
CA LEU A 19 6.87 5.27 1.69
C LEU A 19 7.18 5.39 0.21
N ALA A 20 8.45 5.46 -0.19
CA ALA A 20 8.86 5.64 -1.58
C ALA A 20 8.12 4.72 -2.57
N ASN A 21 7.86 3.46 -2.21
CA ASN A 21 7.16 2.49 -3.05
C ASN A 21 5.63 2.45 -2.90
N ASN A 22 5.06 2.95 -1.79
CA ASN A 22 3.64 2.79 -1.46
C ASN A 22 2.98 4.11 -1.01
N ARG A 23 3.44 5.28 -1.47
CA ARG A 23 2.90 6.60 -1.00
C ARG A 23 1.41 6.79 -1.26
N MET A 24 0.82 5.97 -2.12
CA MET A 24 -0.60 6.02 -2.45
C MET A 24 -1.46 5.23 -1.47
N ASP A 25 -0.88 4.21 -0.84
CA ASP A 25 -1.54 3.29 0.11
C ASP A 25 -1.17 3.61 1.56
N VAL A 26 0.04 4.15 1.77
CA VAL A 26 0.60 4.43 3.09
C VAL A 26 0.90 5.90 3.23
N SER A 27 0.14 6.56 4.10
CA SER A 27 0.37 7.96 4.45
C SER A 27 1.59 8.11 5.36
N PHE A 28 2.25 9.28 5.29
CA PHE A 28 3.43 9.56 6.11
C PHE A 28 3.15 9.35 7.61
N SER A 29 1.98 9.77 8.10
CA SER A 29 1.58 9.66 9.50
C SER A 29 1.46 8.21 9.97
N GLN A 30 1.03 7.29 9.09
CA GLN A 30 0.92 5.86 9.41
C GLN A 30 2.29 5.23 9.70
N THR A 31 3.38 5.78 9.16
CA THR A 31 4.74 5.27 9.42
C THR A 31 5.37 5.76 10.73
N LEU A 32 4.85 6.86 11.31
CA LEU A 32 5.47 7.50 12.47
C LEU A 32 5.47 6.62 13.71
N LEU A 33 4.36 5.94 14.00
CA LEU A 33 4.28 5.06 15.18
C LEU A 33 5.19 3.82 15.04
N PRO A 34 5.12 3.03 13.95
CA PRO A 34 6.07 1.95 13.71
C PRO A 34 7.54 2.40 13.75
N LEU A 35 7.87 3.53 13.12
CA LEU A 35 9.21 4.11 13.14
C LEU A 35 9.65 4.46 14.57
N ALA A 36 8.78 5.06 15.37
CA ALA A 36 9.06 5.40 16.76
C ALA A 36 9.31 4.14 17.60
N VAL A 37 8.47 3.11 17.46
CA VAL A 37 8.61 1.84 18.18
C VAL A 37 9.94 1.16 17.85
N VAL A 38 10.28 1.05 16.56
CA VAL A 38 11.56 0.45 16.12
C VAL A 38 12.75 1.31 16.54
N SER A 39 12.63 2.63 16.51
CA SER A 39 13.69 3.54 16.97
C SER A 39 13.97 3.40 18.48
N VAL A 40 12.90 3.26 19.29
CA VAL A 40 13.02 2.99 20.73
C VAL A 40 13.68 1.63 20.96
N PHE A 41 13.24 0.59 20.25
CA PHE A 41 13.87 -0.73 20.32
C PHE A 41 15.37 -0.66 19.96
N ALA A 42 15.73 0.00 18.86
CA ALA A 42 17.12 0.17 18.43
C ALA A 42 17.95 0.93 19.47
N ALA A 43 17.39 1.96 20.12
CA ALA A 43 18.05 2.70 21.18
C ALA A 43 18.29 1.83 22.43
N LEU A 44 17.28 1.06 22.86
CA LEU A 44 17.39 0.12 23.97
C LEU A 44 18.42 -0.99 23.68
N PHE A 45 18.40 -1.54 22.46
CA PHE A 45 19.35 -2.56 22.02
C PHE A 45 20.79 -2.00 21.95
N ALA A 46 20.95 -0.76 21.48
CA ALA A 46 22.24 -0.07 21.50
C ALA A 46 22.74 0.19 22.92
N ALA A 47 21.86 0.57 23.85
CA ALA A 47 22.19 0.75 25.26
C ALA A 47 22.61 -0.57 25.92
N ALA A 48 21.88 -1.66 25.66
CA ALA A 48 22.24 -3.00 26.14
C ALA A 48 23.58 -3.47 25.55
N SER A 49 23.79 -3.26 24.25
CA SER A 49 25.07 -3.54 23.58
C SER A 49 26.20 -2.72 24.20
N TYR A 50 25.99 -1.43 24.46
CA TYR A 50 26.98 -0.61 25.16
C TYR A 50 27.25 -1.11 26.58
N ALA A 51 26.23 -1.52 27.32
CA ALA A 51 26.39 -2.08 28.66
C ALA A 51 27.25 -3.36 28.67
N PHE A 52 27.15 -4.19 27.62
CA PHE A 52 27.94 -5.41 27.46
C PHE A 52 29.36 -5.15 26.95
N TYR A 53 29.51 -4.37 25.86
CA TYR A 53 30.81 -4.14 25.21
C TYR A 53 31.63 -3.01 25.86
N LYS A 54 31.00 -2.14 26.64
CA LYS A 54 31.57 -0.90 27.22
C LYS A 54 32.29 -0.01 26.19
N CYS A 55 31.92 -0.15 24.92
CA CYS A 55 32.57 0.53 23.79
C CYS A 55 31.52 0.95 22.78
N SER A 56 31.38 2.26 22.56
CA SER A 56 30.37 2.82 21.65
C SER A 56 30.58 2.40 20.19
N ALA A 57 31.82 2.15 19.77
CA ALA A 57 32.11 1.67 18.42
C ALA A 57 31.57 0.25 18.20
N LYS A 58 31.81 -0.65 19.16
CA LYS A 58 31.32 -2.04 19.13
C LYS A 58 29.81 -2.11 19.26
N ALA A 59 29.24 -1.31 20.18
CA ALA A 59 27.80 -1.23 20.37
C ALA A 59 27.08 -0.81 19.08
N ALA A 60 27.56 0.24 18.40
CA ALA A 60 27.00 0.68 17.12
C ALA A 60 27.10 -0.41 16.04
N ALA A 61 28.25 -1.06 15.90
CA ALA A 61 28.44 -2.12 14.91
C ALA A 61 27.50 -3.31 15.12
N VAL A 62 27.36 -3.80 16.36
CA VAL A 62 26.48 -4.93 16.71
C VAL A 62 25.01 -4.57 16.52
N THR A 63 24.61 -3.37 16.97
CA THR A 63 23.23 -2.88 16.81
C THR A 63 22.85 -2.80 15.33
N SER A 64 23.72 -2.25 14.50
CA SER A 64 23.47 -2.15 13.06
C SER A 64 23.43 -3.49 12.36
N PHE A 65 24.30 -4.42 12.75
CA PHE A 65 24.27 -5.76 12.18
C PHE A 65 22.98 -6.49 12.52
N PHE A 66 22.49 -6.34 13.77
CA PHE A 66 21.19 -6.86 14.17
C PHE A 66 20.05 -6.27 13.34
N ILE A 67 19.96 -4.94 13.27
CA ILE A 67 18.91 -4.23 12.51
C ILE A 67 18.95 -4.63 11.04
N PHE A 68 20.14 -4.70 10.44
CA PHE A 68 20.32 -5.10 9.05
C PHE A 68 19.80 -6.52 8.80
N ILE A 69 20.19 -7.51 9.62
CA ILE A 69 19.69 -8.89 9.47
C ILE A 69 18.17 -8.95 9.67
N PHE A 70 17.66 -8.27 10.70
CA PHE A 70 16.24 -8.27 11.02
C PHE A 70 15.39 -7.76 9.84
N PHE A 71 15.74 -6.59 9.28
CA PHE A 71 15.02 -6.02 8.14
C PHE A 71 15.35 -6.69 6.81
N SER A 72 16.41 -7.49 6.71
CA SER A 72 16.71 -8.28 5.52
C SER A 72 15.98 -9.62 5.48
N TYR A 73 15.25 -10.00 6.54
CA TYR A 73 14.63 -11.33 6.65
C TYR A 73 13.76 -11.68 5.44
N GLY A 74 12.79 -10.84 5.08
CA GLY A 74 11.88 -11.12 3.96
C GLY A 74 12.61 -11.23 2.62
N HIS A 75 13.62 -10.39 2.37
CA HIS A 75 14.43 -10.49 1.16
C HIS A 75 15.25 -11.79 1.09
N ILE A 76 15.75 -12.27 2.24
CA ILE A 76 16.49 -13.53 2.32
C ILE A 76 15.52 -14.71 2.14
N GLU A 77 14.34 -14.65 2.76
CA GLU A 77 13.28 -15.65 2.59
C GLU A 77 12.88 -15.77 1.11
N ASP A 78 12.56 -14.65 0.45
CA ASP A 78 12.23 -14.59 -0.97
C ASP A 78 13.34 -15.19 -1.83
N MET A 79 14.60 -14.83 -1.55
CA MET A 79 15.76 -15.35 -2.28
C MET A 79 15.88 -16.88 -2.12
N VAL A 80 15.73 -17.39 -0.90
CA VAL A 80 15.82 -18.81 -0.58
C VAL A 80 14.65 -19.56 -1.21
N PHE A 81 13.43 -19.05 -1.11
CA PHE A 81 12.26 -19.63 -1.74
C PHE A 81 12.42 -19.68 -3.26
N ASN A 82 12.89 -18.61 -3.90
CA ASN A 82 13.07 -18.59 -5.34
C ASN A 82 14.16 -19.56 -5.82
N MET A 83 15.21 -19.76 -5.01
CA MET A 83 16.31 -20.67 -5.34
C MET A 83 15.97 -22.14 -5.11
N PHE A 84 15.29 -22.45 -4.00
CA PHE A 84 15.07 -23.82 -3.53
C PHE A 84 13.61 -24.28 -3.62
N ARG A 85 12.69 -23.40 -4.03
CA ARG A 85 11.22 -23.61 -3.98
C ARG A 85 10.70 -23.98 -2.59
N ASN A 86 11.47 -23.63 -1.57
CA ASN A 86 11.17 -23.86 -0.17
C ASN A 86 11.99 -22.87 0.66
N ALA A 87 11.32 -22.12 1.53
CA ALA A 87 11.93 -21.33 2.58
C ALA A 87 11.33 -21.80 3.91
N ASN A 88 12.16 -22.39 4.75
CA ASN A 88 11.74 -22.81 6.08
C ASN A 88 12.10 -21.72 7.08
N ASP A 89 11.09 -21.00 7.57
CA ASP A 89 11.24 -19.88 8.48
C ASP A 89 12.07 -20.22 9.73
N VAL A 90 11.85 -21.41 10.29
CA VAL A 90 12.57 -21.87 11.49
C VAL A 90 14.07 -21.96 11.20
N ILE A 91 14.46 -22.59 10.08
CA ILE A 91 15.87 -22.71 9.68
C ILE A 91 16.48 -21.33 9.42
N LEU A 92 15.74 -20.43 8.77
CA LEU A 92 16.23 -19.09 8.45
C LEU A 92 16.45 -18.25 9.72
N VAL A 93 15.49 -18.25 10.64
CA VAL A 93 15.60 -17.54 11.92
C VAL A 93 16.78 -18.06 12.75
N PHE A 94 16.91 -19.38 12.92
CA PHE A 94 18.03 -19.95 13.67
C PHE A 94 19.38 -19.65 12.99
N SER A 95 19.44 -19.72 11.66
CA SER A 95 20.64 -19.38 10.90
C SER A 95 21.03 -17.90 11.08
N ALA A 96 20.05 -16.98 11.02
CA ALA A 96 20.25 -15.56 11.29
C ALA A 96 20.76 -15.29 12.71
N LEU A 97 20.21 -15.97 13.72
CA LEU A 97 20.65 -15.86 15.11
C LEU A 97 22.08 -16.39 15.32
N ILE A 98 22.44 -17.50 14.67
CA ILE A 98 23.81 -18.05 14.72
C ILE A 98 24.80 -17.08 14.07
N ILE A 99 24.47 -16.56 12.87
CA ILE A 99 25.31 -15.59 12.17
C ILE A 99 25.48 -14.32 13.02
N PHE A 100 24.40 -13.83 13.62
CA PHE A 100 24.42 -12.70 14.54
C PHE A 100 25.33 -12.97 15.74
N ALA A 101 25.19 -14.12 16.41
CA ALA A 101 26.01 -14.49 17.56
C ALA A 101 27.50 -14.57 17.20
N ILE A 102 27.84 -15.21 16.08
CA ILE A 102 29.24 -15.30 15.61
C ILE A 102 29.81 -13.90 15.34
N ALA A 103 29.06 -13.03 14.66
CA ALA A 103 29.50 -11.67 14.39
C ALA A 103 29.68 -10.86 15.69
N ALA A 104 28.74 -10.99 16.63
CA ALA A 104 28.79 -10.32 17.93
C ALA A 104 30.04 -10.73 18.74
N LEU A 105 30.42 -12.02 18.70
CA LEU A 105 31.64 -12.53 19.31
C LEU A 105 32.90 -11.98 18.61
N LYS A 106 32.94 -12.01 17.27
CA LYS A 106 34.07 -11.44 16.51
C LYS A 106 34.25 -9.94 16.76
N ILE A 107 33.17 -9.18 16.87
CA ILE A 107 33.21 -7.75 17.22
C ILE A 107 33.72 -7.55 18.65
N LYS A 108 33.42 -8.48 19.57
CA LYS A 108 33.95 -8.45 20.95
C LYS A 108 35.48 -8.52 20.95
N GLU A 109 36.06 -9.39 20.12
CA GLU A 109 37.50 -9.63 20.03
C GLU A 109 38.25 -8.55 19.24
N ALA A 110 37.59 -7.91 18.27
CA ALA A 110 38.20 -6.89 17.43
C ALA A 110 38.66 -5.63 18.20
N SER A 111 39.71 -4.96 17.71
CA SER A 111 40.17 -3.69 18.28
C SER A 111 39.16 -2.57 18.03
N ALA A 112 39.06 -1.62 18.96
CA ALA A 112 38.16 -0.48 18.81
C ALA A 112 38.48 0.37 17.56
N HIS A 113 39.76 0.44 17.18
CA HIS A 113 40.19 1.14 15.97
C HIS A 113 39.67 0.46 14.70
N ALA A 114 39.82 -0.86 14.57
CA ALA A 114 39.29 -1.60 13.42
C ALA A 114 37.77 -1.46 13.29
N ILE A 115 37.05 -1.54 14.42
CA ILE A 115 35.59 -1.36 14.43
C ILE A 115 35.18 0.08 14.09
N ASN A 116 35.97 1.10 14.46
CA ASN A 116 35.70 2.47 14.01
C ASN A 116 35.84 2.62 12.49
N ASN A 117 36.84 1.99 11.87
CA ASN A 117 36.99 2.01 10.41
C ASN A 117 35.81 1.31 9.74
N ALA A 118 35.37 0.16 10.26
CA ALA A 118 34.17 -0.52 9.78
C ALA A 118 32.91 0.34 9.93
N ASN A 119 32.73 1.04 11.07
CA ASN A 119 31.59 1.93 11.29
C ASN A 119 31.53 3.08 10.28
N MET A 120 32.67 3.57 9.78
CA MET A 120 32.70 4.58 8.71
C MET A 120 32.10 4.02 7.41
N VAL A 121 32.48 2.81 7.02
CA VAL A 121 31.94 2.12 5.85
C VAL A 121 30.45 1.83 6.02
N ILE A 122 30.04 1.31 7.18
CA ILE A 122 28.63 1.04 7.50
C ILE A 122 27.81 2.35 7.47
N SER A 123 28.37 3.47 7.95
CA SER A 123 27.70 4.77 7.87
C SER A 123 27.50 5.24 6.44
N ALA A 124 28.51 5.09 5.58
CA ALA A 124 28.40 5.44 4.17
C ALA A 124 27.35 4.56 3.46
N PHE A 125 27.36 3.26 3.76
CA PHE A 125 26.36 2.32 3.24
C PHE A 125 24.93 2.66 3.70
N ALA A 126 24.72 2.91 4.99
CA ALA A 126 23.40 3.26 5.52
C ALA A 126 22.90 4.62 4.98
N ALA A 127 23.81 5.59 4.80
CA ALA A 127 23.47 6.86 4.15
C ALA A 127 23.05 6.66 2.68
N ALA A 128 23.75 5.80 1.94
CA ALA A 128 23.39 5.47 0.56
C ALA A 128 22.01 4.77 0.48
N LEU A 129 21.74 3.84 1.40
CA LEU A 129 20.44 3.17 1.50
C LEU A 129 19.29 4.14 1.76
N VAL A 130 19.49 5.14 2.62
CA VAL A 130 18.48 6.16 2.93
C VAL A 130 18.33 7.18 1.79
N PHE A 131 19.42 7.50 1.09
CA PHE A 131 19.44 8.53 0.06
C PHE A 131 18.49 8.23 -1.10
N MET A 132 18.48 6.99 -1.63
CA MET A 132 17.64 6.62 -2.77
C MET A 132 16.13 6.80 -2.52
N PRO A 133 15.53 6.20 -1.48
CA PRO A 133 14.11 6.41 -1.20
C PRO A 133 13.81 7.84 -0.81
N ALA A 134 14.69 8.54 -0.09
CA ALA A 134 14.51 9.96 0.21
C ALA A 134 14.50 10.84 -1.06
N PHE A 135 15.36 10.52 -2.03
CA PHE A 135 15.40 11.20 -3.32
C PHE A 135 14.13 10.96 -4.15
N ILE A 136 13.64 9.72 -4.21
CA ILE A 136 12.34 9.39 -4.81
C ILE A 136 11.21 10.13 -4.08
N ILE A 137 11.33 10.31 -2.77
CA ILE A 137 10.38 11.11 -1.99
C ILE A 137 10.39 12.57 -2.40
N ALA A 138 11.56 13.17 -2.51
CA ALA A 138 11.68 14.57 -2.89
C ALA A 138 11.34 14.86 -4.36
N SER A 139 11.62 13.94 -5.30
CA SER A 139 11.48 14.20 -6.74
C SER A 139 10.04 14.08 -7.26
N ASP A 140 9.20 13.26 -6.61
CA ASP A 140 7.88 12.89 -7.10
C ASP A 140 6.76 13.92 -6.82
N GLU A 141 6.99 14.90 -5.92
CA GLU A 141 6.05 16.04 -5.76
C GLU A 141 5.83 16.80 -7.08
N HIS A 142 6.79 16.77 -8.00
CA HIS A 142 6.69 17.42 -9.30
C HIS A 142 5.86 16.65 -10.35
N ILE A 143 5.76 15.31 -10.22
CA ILE A 143 5.07 14.44 -11.18
C ILE A 143 3.55 14.41 -10.91
N ASN A 144 3.16 14.39 -9.63
CA ASN A 144 1.75 14.32 -9.23
C ASN A 144 0.89 15.52 -9.68
N TYR A 145 1.50 16.71 -9.80
CA TYR A 145 0.81 17.92 -10.27
C TYR A 145 0.50 17.86 -11.77
N SER A 146 1.43 17.35 -12.58
CA SER A 146 1.28 17.26 -14.04
C SER A 146 0.21 16.26 -14.46
N HIS A 147 0.09 15.13 -13.76
CA HIS A 147 -0.94 14.12 -14.07
C HIS A 147 -2.36 14.54 -13.69
N LYS A 148 -2.54 15.36 -12.64
CA LYS A 148 -3.89 15.84 -12.25
C LYS A 148 -4.53 16.69 -13.34
N ALA A 149 -3.73 17.50 -14.04
CA ALA A 149 -4.21 18.32 -15.16
C ALA A 149 -4.63 17.48 -16.38
N GLN A 150 -4.00 16.33 -16.62
CA GLN A 150 -4.32 15.45 -17.75
C GLN A 150 -5.59 14.60 -17.54
N LEU A 151 -5.89 14.19 -16.30
CA LEU A 151 -6.97 13.24 -16.00
C LEU A 151 -8.39 13.83 -16.08
N SER A 152 -8.52 15.16 -15.96
CA SER A 152 -9.83 15.84 -16.05
C SER A 152 -10.47 15.68 -17.44
N GLY A 153 -11.80 15.56 -17.49
CA GLY A 153 -12.56 15.46 -18.74
C GLY A 153 -12.30 14.20 -19.56
N THR A 154 -11.88 13.10 -18.93
CA THR A 154 -11.69 11.80 -19.61
C THR A 154 -13.02 11.14 -19.94
N PHE A 155 -13.93 11.16 -18.96
CA PHE A 155 -15.26 10.63 -19.09
C PHE A 155 -16.23 11.80 -19.07
N ALA A 156 -17.15 11.81 -20.04
CA ALA A 156 -18.18 12.83 -20.14
C ALA A 156 -19.28 12.55 -19.12
N ASP A 157 -19.90 13.62 -18.62
CA ASP A 157 -21.06 13.50 -17.74
C ASP A 157 -22.30 13.08 -18.52
N ALA A 158 -23.27 12.49 -17.81
CA ALA A 158 -24.56 12.19 -18.41
C ALA A 158 -25.25 13.48 -18.88
N ALA A 159 -25.68 13.48 -20.14
CA ALA A 159 -26.43 14.59 -20.73
C ALA A 159 -27.90 14.50 -20.29
N PHE A 160 -28.25 15.23 -19.22
CA PHE A 160 -29.63 15.44 -18.80
C PHE A 160 -29.85 16.85 -18.23
N ASP A 161 -31.10 17.28 -18.25
CA ASP A 161 -31.56 18.56 -17.69
C ASP A 161 -31.98 18.35 -16.23
N ALA A 162 -31.12 18.78 -15.31
CA ALA A 162 -31.33 18.56 -13.88
C ALA A 162 -32.44 19.43 -13.28
N ASP A 163 -32.81 20.52 -13.94
CA ASP A 163 -33.86 21.42 -13.48
C ASP A 163 -35.25 20.86 -13.75
N LYS A 164 -35.35 19.88 -14.67
CA LYS A 164 -36.58 19.13 -14.95
C LYS A 164 -36.80 17.95 -14.01
N LEU A 165 -35.87 17.65 -13.11
CA LEU A 165 -36.03 16.56 -12.16
C LEU A 165 -36.94 16.97 -11.00
N ASP A 166 -37.97 16.18 -10.73
CA ASP A 166 -38.69 16.26 -9.46
C ASP A 166 -37.83 15.64 -8.34
N ARG A 167 -36.99 16.47 -7.74
CA ARG A 167 -36.05 16.08 -6.68
C ARG A 167 -36.74 15.49 -5.45
N ALA A 168 -38.02 15.81 -5.20
CA ALA A 168 -38.76 15.27 -4.06
C ALA A 168 -39.17 13.80 -4.26
N SER A 169 -39.27 13.36 -5.53
CA SER A 169 -39.64 11.99 -5.91
C SER A 169 -38.44 11.05 -6.05
N LEU A 170 -37.22 11.58 -6.01
CA LEU A 170 -36.00 10.82 -6.25
C LEU A 170 -35.71 9.86 -5.06
N PRO A 171 -35.51 8.55 -5.32
CA PRO A 171 -35.25 7.58 -4.26
C PRO A 171 -33.80 7.65 -3.78
N ASN A 172 -33.55 7.26 -2.53
CA ASN A 172 -32.17 7.01 -2.09
C ASN A 172 -31.58 5.81 -2.87
N ILE A 173 -30.32 5.94 -3.27
CA ILE A 173 -29.61 4.89 -4.03
C ILE A 173 -28.54 4.27 -3.13
N PHE A 174 -28.60 2.95 -2.96
CA PHE A 174 -27.57 2.18 -2.27
C PHE A 174 -26.84 1.30 -3.28
N HIS A 175 -25.54 1.55 -3.45
CA HIS A 175 -24.67 0.72 -4.26
C HIS A 175 -23.77 -0.10 -3.33
N VAL A 176 -24.07 -1.39 -3.21
CA VAL A 176 -23.28 -2.34 -2.42
C VAL A 176 -22.46 -3.19 -3.39
N LEU A 177 -21.14 -3.13 -3.26
CA LEU A 177 -20.20 -3.92 -4.05
C LEU A 177 -19.53 -4.95 -3.14
N LEU A 178 -19.56 -6.22 -3.57
CA LEU A 178 -18.90 -7.32 -2.86
C LEU A 178 -17.65 -7.70 -3.64
N ASP A 179 -16.50 -7.69 -2.97
CA ASP A 179 -15.23 -8.05 -3.61
C ASP A 179 -15.12 -9.56 -3.81
N GLU A 180 -14.59 -9.95 -4.97
CA GLU A 180 -14.44 -11.35 -5.41
C GLU A 180 -15.71 -12.24 -5.33
N TYR A 181 -16.92 -11.65 -5.24
CA TYR A 181 -18.15 -12.43 -5.17
C TYR A 181 -18.53 -13.05 -6.53
N GLY A 182 -18.39 -14.37 -6.63
CA GLY A 182 -18.65 -15.14 -7.84
C GLY A 182 -20.13 -15.37 -8.16
N ARG A 183 -20.43 -15.52 -9.45
CA ARG A 183 -21.76 -15.87 -9.95
C ARG A 183 -22.12 -17.30 -9.53
N GLN A 184 -23.39 -17.54 -9.19
CA GLN A 184 -23.86 -18.81 -8.61
C GLN A 184 -23.48 -20.04 -9.45
N ASP A 185 -23.64 -19.98 -10.78
CA ASP A 185 -23.27 -21.08 -11.68
C ASP A 185 -21.77 -21.39 -11.63
N VAL A 186 -20.92 -20.36 -11.63
CA VAL A 186 -19.45 -20.49 -11.55
C VAL A 186 -19.02 -21.05 -10.19
N MET A 187 -19.61 -20.55 -9.10
CA MET A 187 -19.32 -21.03 -7.74
C MET A 187 -19.65 -22.53 -7.59
N ASN A 188 -20.77 -22.96 -8.15
CA ASN A 188 -21.16 -24.37 -8.14
C ASN A 188 -20.30 -25.21 -9.09
N GLU A 189 -19.98 -24.73 -10.29
CA GLU A 189 -19.21 -25.48 -11.29
C GLU A 189 -17.76 -25.71 -10.84
N ILE A 190 -17.07 -24.64 -10.42
CA ILE A 190 -15.63 -24.67 -10.14
C ILE A 190 -15.37 -25.10 -8.70
N TYR A 191 -16.04 -24.44 -7.73
CA TYR A 191 -15.75 -24.62 -6.31
C TYR A 191 -16.67 -25.65 -5.63
N LYS A 192 -17.66 -26.19 -6.35
CA LYS A 192 -18.69 -27.10 -5.80
C LYS A 192 -19.44 -26.49 -4.61
N LEU A 193 -19.61 -25.17 -4.65
CA LEU A 193 -20.29 -24.40 -3.62
C LEU A 193 -21.66 -23.93 -4.13
N ASP A 194 -22.73 -24.38 -3.46
CA ASP A 194 -24.08 -23.90 -3.73
C ASP A 194 -24.36 -22.62 -2.94
N VAL A 195 -24.60 -21.52 -3.66
CA VAL A 195 -24.97 -20.21 -3.11
C VAL A 195 -26.39 -19.80 -3.47
N SER A 196 -27.24 -20.75 -3.89
CA SER A 196 -28.63 -20.53 -4.28
C SER A 196 -29.49 -19.92 -3.17
N GLU A 197 -29.21 -20.26 -1.90
CA GLU A 197 -29.92 -19.68 -0.77
C GLU A 197 -29.86 -18.15 -0.76
N PHE A 198 -28.68 -17.58 -1.02
CA PHE A 198 -28.48 -16.14 -1.00
C PHE A 198 -29.13 -15.46 -2.21
N THR A 199 -29.00 -16.03 -3.41
CA THR A 199 -29.62 -15.45 -4.62
C THR A 199 -31.15 -15.53 -4.55
N ASP A 200 -31.71 -16.61 -4.01
CA ASP A 200 -33.14 -16.75 -3.79
C ASP A 200 -33.66 -15.82 -2.70
N PHE A 201 -32.87 -15.57 -1.65
CA PHE A 201 -33.16 -14.53 -0.69
C PHE A 201 -33.29 -13.15 -1.36
N LEU A 202 -32.33 -12.78 -2.23
CA LEU A 202 -32.37 -11.51 -2.97
C LEU A 202 -33.62 -11.43 -3.87
N ARG A 203 -33.94 -12.48 -4.63
CA ARG A 203 -35.16 -12.54 -5.45
C ARG A 203 -36.42 -12.37 -4.62
N LYS A 204 -36.54 -13.07 -3.48
CA LYS A 204 -37.67 -12.95 -2.55
C LYS A 204 -37.81 -11.55 -1.96
N LYS A 205 -36.72 -10.81 -1.84
CA LYS A 205 -36.70 -9.39 -1.42
C LYS A 205 -37.02 -8.41 -2.56
N GLY A 206 -37.25 -8.90 -3.78
CA GLY A 206 -37.60 -8.09 -4.94
C GLY A 206 -36.40 -7.59 -5.74
N PHE A 207 -35.18 -8.05 -5.43
CA PHE A 207 -34.01 -7.74 -6.25
C PHE A 207 -34.06 -8.51 -7.57
N PHE A 208 -33.65 -7.84 -8.65
CA PHE A 208 -33.35 -8.51 -9.90
C PHE A 208 -31.98 -9.18 -9.82
N VAL A 209 -31.94 -10.50 -9.96
CA VAL A 209 -30.70 -11.29 -10.02
C VAL A 209 -30.36 -11.57 -11.48
N ALA A 210 -29.26 -10.99 -11.95
CA ALA A 210 -28.81 -11.14 -13.34
C ALA A 210 -27.92 -12.40 -13.49
N ASP A 211 -28.54 -13.55 -13.72
CA ASP A 211 -27.89 -14.88 -13.72
C ASP A 211 -26.76 -15.09 -14.74
N LYS A 212 -26.58 -14.16 -15.69
CA LYS A 212 -25.53 -14.21 -16.71
C LYS A 212 -24.74 -12.91 -16.84
N SER A 213 -24.81 -12.03 -15.83
CA SER A 213 -24.01 -10.80 -15.81
C SER A 213 -22.50 -11.13 -15.80
N ARG A 214 -21.71 -10.16 -16.25
CA ARG A 214 -20.25 -10.20 -16.28
C ARG A 214 -19.72 -8.84 -15.88
N CYS A 215 -18.60 -8.80 -15.18
CA CYS A 215 -17.82 -7.58 -15.04
C CYS A 215 -17.19 -7.22 -16.40
N ASN A 216 -16.94 -5.92 -16.62
CA ASN A 216 -16.28 -5.46 -17.84
C ASN A 216 -14.79 -5.87 -17.87
N TYR A 217 -14.16 -5.97 -16.70
CA TYR A 217 -12.73 -6.27 -16.53
C TYR A 217 -12.50 -7.12 -15.28
N CYS A 218 -11.47 -7.98 -15.29
CA CYS A 218 -11.18 -8.94 -14.22
C CYS A 218 -10.22 -8.42 -13.12
N TYR A 219 -9.95 -7.12 -13.10
CA TYR A 219 -9.19 -6.45 -12.05
C TYR A 219 -10.08 -5.41 -11.36
N THR A 220 -9.99 -5.30 -10.04
CA THR A 220 -10.87 -4.47 -9.20
C THR A 220 -10.88 -3.02 -9.67
N ASP A 221 -9.72 -2.41 -9.85
CA ASP A 221 -9.58 -1.02 -10.30
C ASP A 221 -10.20 -0.80 -11.69
N LEU A 222 -9.95 -1.69 -12.65
CA LEU A 222 -10.48 -1.59 -14.01
C LEU A 222 -12.00 -1.79 -14.05
N SER A 223 -12.53 -2.72 -13.25
CA SER A 223 -13.96 -2.99 -13.11
C SER A 223 -14.70 -1.80 -12.50
N LEU A 224 -14.16 -1.24 -11.42
CA LEU A 224 -14.69 -0.05 -10.75
C LEU A 224 -14.66 1.17 -11.66
N LEU A 225 -13.54 1.39 -12.34
CA LEU A 225 -13.34 2.50 -13.24
C LEU A 225 -14.36 2.51 -14.38
N SER A 226 -14.63 1.34 -14.98
CA SER A 226 -15.67 1.17 -16.00
C SER A 226 -17.07 1.37 -15.42
N THR A 227 -17.35 0.79 -14.24
CA THR A 227 -18.66 0.89 -13.57
C THR A 227 -19.02 2.32 -13.22
N PHE A 228 -18.12 3.05 -12.56
CA PHE A 228 -18.37 4.41 -12.08
C PHE A 228 -18.29 5.49 -13.17
N ASN A 229 -17.71 5.17 -14.33
CA ASN A 229 -17.72 6.07 -15.47
C ASN A 229 -18.70 5.66 -16.57
N MET A 230 -19.40 4.53 -16.39
CA MET A 230 -20.41 3.99 -17.33
C MET A 230 -19.88 3.84 -18.76
N ASP A 231 -18.59 3.50 -18.90
CA ASP A 231 -17.91 3.44 -20.20
C ASP A 231 -16.80 2.38 -20.18
N TYR A 232 -16.35 1.98 -21.37
CA TYR A 232 -15.20 1.09 -21.53
C TYR A 232 -13.88 1.86 -21.43
N LEU A 233 -12.80 1.14 -21.13
CA LEU A 233 -11.49 1.73 -20.88
C LEU A 233 -10.74 2.15 -22.15
N ASN A 234 -11.30 1.95 -23.34
CA ASN A 234 -10.67 2.33 -24.61
C ASN A 234 -10.34 3.82 -24.66
N LYS A 235 -11.24 4.68 -24.14
CA LYS A 235 -11.00 6.13 -24.07
C LYS A 235 -9.80 6.49 -23.20
N MET A 236 -9.55 5.72 -22.14
CA MET A 236 -8.37 5.93 -21.30
C MET A 236 -7.09 5.49 -21.99
N VAL A 237 -7.12 4.33 -22.66
CA VAL A 237 -5.99 3.84 -23.45
C VAL A 237 -5.60 4.87 -24.51
N GLU A 238 -6.58 5.40 -25.25
CA GLU A 238 -6.39 6.40 -26.31
C GLU A 238 -5.88 7.74 -25.76
N LYS A 239 -6.45 8.23 -24.65
CA LYS A 239 -6.13 9.55 -24.10
C LYS A 239 -4.79 9.59 -23.34
N PHE A 240 -4.41 8.50 -22.70
CA PHE A 240 -3.30 8.49 -21.74
C PHE A 240 -2.10 7.66 -22.14
N ASP A 241 -2.15 7.00 -23.30
CA ASP A 241 -1.11 6.06 -23.74
C ASP A 241 -0.70 5.14 -22.57
N LEU A 242 -1.68 4.40 -22.04
CA LEU A 242 -1.52 3.59 -20.82
C LEU A 242 -0.35 2.59 -20.92
N ALA A 243 0.12 2.26 -22.13
CA ALA A 243 1.31 1.46 -22.36
C ALA A 243 2.60 2.11 -21.82
N ALA A 244 2.68 3.45 -21.82
CA ALA A 244 3.84 4.23 -21.40
C ALA A 244 3.78 4.71 -19.94
N LEU A 245 2.61 4.67 -19.29
CA LEU A 245 2.48 5.10 -17.90
C LEU A 245 3.03 4.05 -16.93
N SER A 246 4.03 4.46 -16.14
CA SER A 246 4.54 3.71 -14.99
C SER A 246 3.53 3.61 -13.83
N ASP A 247 2.47 4.44 -13.83
CA ASP A 247 1.63 4.68 -12.66
C ASP A 247 0.12 4.57 -12.92
N ARG A 248 -0.28 3.42 -13.48
CA ARG A 248 -1.68 3.14 -13.89
C ARG A 248 -2.65 3.17 -12.70
N SER A 249 -2.23 2.70 -11.53
CA SER A 249 -3.04 2.64 -10.32
C SER A 249 -3.44 4.03 -9.82
N ILE A 250 -2.56 5.04 -9.95
CA ILE A 250 -2.86 6.43 -9.56
C ILE A 250 -3.91 7.04 -10.48
N ALA A 251 -3.76 6.83 -11.79
CA ALA A 251 -4.74 7.31 -12.76
C ALA A 251 -6.12 6.69 -12.50
N ALA A 252 -6.17 5.38 -12.24
CA ALA A 252 -7.40 4.67 -11.89
C ALA A 252 -8.02 5.22 -10.61
N LYS A 253 -7.26 5.36 -9.50
CA LYS A 253 -7.76 5.94 -8.23
C LYS A 253 -8.41 7.30 -8.46
N LYS A 254 -7.69 8.22 -9.12
CA LYS A 254 -8.18 9.59 -9.38
C LYS A 254 -9.48 9.60 -10.20
N LEU A 255 -9.57 8.78 -11.23
CA LEU A 255 -10.75 8.70 -12.11
C LEU A 255 -11.93 7.92 -11.50
N ILE A 256 -11.66 7.05 -10.51
CA ILE A 256 -12.70 6.40 -9.71
C ILE A 256 -13.26 7.40 -8.68
N TRP A 257 -12.41 8.22 -8.06
CA TRP A 257 -12.86 9.17 -7.03
C TRP A 257 -13.61 10.36 -7.66
N ASP A 258 -13.13 10.88 -8.79
CA ASP A 258 -13.84 11.85 -9.62
C ASP A 258 -14.45 11.19 -10.86
N ASN A 259 -15.59 10.52 -10.65
CA ASN A 259 -16.24 9.71 -11.68
C ASN A 259 -17.56 10.32 -12.21
N ALA A 260 -17.98 9.87 -13.39
CA ALA A 260 -19.19 10.36 -14.05
C ALA A 260 -20.48 10.07 -13.26
N VAL A 261 -20.57 8.94 -12.57
CA VAL A 261 -21.75 8.59 -11.74
C VAL A 261 -21.92 9.58 -10.59
N PHE A 262 -20.85 9.92 -9.88
CA PHE A 262 -20.87 10.86 -8.75
C PHE A 262 -21.18 12.27 -9.23
N ARG A 263 -20.56 12.73 -10.32
CA ARG A 263 -20.89 14.05 -10.91
C ARG A 263 -22.33 14.12 -11.37
N THR A 264 -22.84 13.06 -12.00
CA THR A 264 -24.24 12.92 -12.43
C THR A 264 -25.20 12.96 -11.23
N ALA A 265 -24.92 12.19 -10.17
CA ALA A 265 -25.72 12.16 -8.96
C ALA A 265 -25.72 13.51 -8.22
N LYS A 266 -24.55 14.16 -8.10
CA LYS A 266 -24.43 15.51 -7.53
C LYS A 266 -25.22 16.54 -8.34
N LYS A 267 -25.14 16.48 -9.69
CA LYS A 267 -25.94 17.33 -10.59
C LYS A 267 -27.44 17.11 -10.41
N ALA A 268 -27.89 15.88 -10.11
CA ALA A 268 -29.28 15.56 -9.79
C ALA A 268 -29.71 15.97 -8.36
N GLY A 269 -28.78 16.45 -7.52
CA GLY A 269 -29.06 16.93 -6.16
C GLY A 269 -28.83 15.91 -5.04
N TYR A 270 -28.22 14.75 -5.33
CA TYR A 270 -27.85 13.77 -4.31
C TYR A 270 -26.61 14.20 -3.53
N LYS A 271 -26.54 13.75 -2.27
CA LYS A 271 -25.30 13.71 -1.49
C LYS A 271 -24.67 12.33 -1.64
N ILE A 272 -23.35 12.30 -1.80
CA ILE A 272 -22.56 11.08 -1.90
C ILE A 272 -22.05 10.70 -0.51
N ILE A 273 -22.40 9.49 -0.08
CA ILE A 273 -21.95 8.91 1.18
C ILE A 273 -21.09 7.70 0.86
N THR A 274 -19.88 7.64 1.43
CA THR A 274 -18.94 6.54 1.25
C THR A 274 -18.54 5.92 2.58
N PHE A 275 -18.21 4.64 2.53
CA PHE A 275 -17.69 3.88 3.67
C PHE A 275 -16.28 3.40 3.34
N ASN A 276 -15.35 3.59 4.26
CA ASN A 276 -14.01 3.07 4.14
C ASN A 276 -14.05 1.53 4.20
N SER A 277 -13.53 0.89 3.16
CA SER A 277 -13.42 -0.56 2.99
C SER A 277 -12.05 -1.11 3.42
N GLY A 278 -11.06 -0.23 3.65
CA GLY A 278 -9.66 -0.58 3.82
C GLY A 278 -8.89 -0.70 2.50
N GLU A 279 -9.57 -0.51 1.36
CA GLU A 279 -9.00 -0.70 0.03
C GLU A 279 -8.81 0.62 -0.73
N LEU A 280 -7.68 0.75 -1.44
CA LEU A 280 -7.20 2.00 -2.06
C LEU A 280 -8.27 2.70 -2.92
N TYR A 281 -8.95 1.93 -3.76
CA TYR A 281 -9.85 2.46 -4.78
C TYR A 281 -11.24 2.80 -4.24
N THR A 282 -11.69 2.11 -3.18
CA THR A 282 -13.05 2.24 -2.63
C THR A 282 -13.11 3.05 -1.33
N SER A 283 -11.96 3.39 -0.75
CA SER A 283 -11.84 4.29 0.40
C SER A 283 -11.90 5.78 0.01
N ILE A 284 -12.96 6.17 -0.71
CA ILE A 284 -13.13 7.52 -1.27
C ILE A 284 -13.38 8.54 -0.15
N THR A 285 -12.38 9.32 0.22
CA THR A 285 -12.44 10.26 1.37
C THR A 285 -12.94 11.66 1.01
N ASP A 286 -13.07 12.01 -0.28
CA ASP A 286 -13.53 13.31 -0.78
C ASP A 286 -15.04 13.36 -1.09
N ALA A 287 -15.80 12.39 -0.60
CA ALA A 287 -17.26 12.37 -0.67
C ALA A 287 -17.90 13.42 0.26
N ASP A 288 -19.20 13.70 0.09
CA ASP A 288 -19.92 14.67 0.93
C ASP A 288 -19.98 14.21 2.39
N ILE A 289 -20.06 12.90 2.63
CA ILE A 289 -19.93 12.26 3.94
C ILE A 289 -19.09 11.00 3.77
N HIS A 290 -18.07 10.86 4.62
CA HIS A 290 -17.20 9.69 4.67
C HIS A 290 -17.25 9.05 6.06
N TYR A 291 -17.58 7.76 6.13
CA TYR A 291 -17.53 6.97 7.35
C TYR A 291 -16.35 6.02 7.32
N SER A 292 -15.54 6.00 8.38
CA SER A 292 -14.43 5.05 8.53
C SER A 292 -14.53 4.34 9.88
N PRO A 293 -14.52 2.99 9.92
CA PRO A 293 -14.37 2.24 11.17
C PRO A 293 -12.91 2.25 11.66
N PHE A 294 -11.97 2.68 10.82
CA PHE A 294 -10.56 2.74 11.12
C PHE A 294 -10.18 4.11 11.69
N SER A 295 -9.51 4.12 12.85
CA SER A 295 -8.96 5.33 13.46
C SER A 295 -7.63 5.70 12.81
N GLY A 296 -7.66 6.55 11.77
CA GLY A 296 -6.47 7.06 11.08
C GLY A 296 -6.82 7.70 9.73
N VAL A 297 -6.05 8.71 9.31
CA VAL A 297 -6.20 9.33 7.97
C VAL A 297 -5.46 8.44 6.97
N TYR A 298 -6.20 7.85 6.03
CA TYR A 298 -5.66 7.14 4.85
C TYR A 298 -5.37 8.14 3.73
#